data_AF-A0A383AMD1-F1
#
_entry.id   AF-A0A383AMD1-F1
#
_cell.length_a   1.000
_cell.length_b   1.000
_cell.length_c   1.000
_cell.angle_alpha   90.00
_cell.angle_beta   90.00
_cell.angle_gamma   90.00
#
_symmetry.space_group_name_H-M   'P 1'
#
loop_
_entity.id
_entity.type
_entity.pdbx_description
1 polymer ?
#
loop_
_entity_poly.entity_id
_entity_poly.type
_entity_poly.pdbx_seq_one_letter_code
_entity_poly.pdbx_strand_id
1 'polypeptide(L)'
;EKSTHANGKTLHSYRIIPDRGSWFEAQFDTNDLLYVYLDRKKRRRKFLITTLFRALGFLKEDGSKGTDQEILEMFYDIEELTLRAAGNRDNMADLVLVEDAVNEEENVIVARAFEPLSRAVLKQIAAVGVKKIRVVDISVDEGLIIKCMKKDPTHSEEEGLKEIYSRLRPGDPPTVANSRALLKRLFFDPKRYDLGRVGRYKICQKLGFQDPDDSRVLTKQDLAEATRYLLKLKTGGGVLDDIDHLGSRR
;
A
#
# COMPACT_ATOMS: atom_id res chain seq x y z
N GLU A 1 -5.06 -12.47 -10.09
CA GLU A 1 -5.81 -13.73 -9.85
C GLU A 1 -7.06 -13.46 -9.03
N LYS A 2 -8.03 -14.36 -9.06
CA LYS A 2 -9.19 -14.36 -8.17
C LYS A 2 -9.39 -15.73 -7.54
N SER A 3 -9.83 -15.76 -6.29
CA SER A 3 -10.31 -16.96 -5.61
C SER A 3 -11.63 -16.66 -4.90
N THR A 4 -12.41 -17.70 -4.62
CA THR A 4 -13.67 -17.56 -3.88
C THR A 4 -13.45 -18.04 -2.45
N HIS A 5 -13.70 -17.18 -1.48
CA HIS A 5 -13.66 -17.56 -0.07
C HIS A 5 -14.89 -18.42 0.29
N ALA A 6 -14.82 -19.19 1.38
CA ALA A 6 -15.90 -20.06 1.83
C ALA A 6 -17.24 -19.34 2.08
N ASN A 7 -17.22 -18.03 2.32
CA ASN A 7 -18.41 -17.18 2.48
C ASN A 7 -18.93 -16.61 1.13
N GLY A 8 -18.44 -17.09 0.00
CA GLY A 8 -18.83 -16.65 -1.34
C GLY A 8 -18.15 -15.38 -1.85
N LYS A 9 -17.39 -14.67 -1.00
CA LYS A 9 -16.72 -13.43 -1.41
C LYS A 9 -15.55 -13.71 -2.34
N THR A 10 -15.48 -12.97 -3.45
CA THR A 10 -14.31 -13.00 -4.36
C THR A 10 -13.15 -12.23 -3.75
N LEU A 11 -11.99 -12.89 -3.68
CA LEU A 11 -10.73 -12.33 -3.23
C LEU A 11 -9.80 -12.15 -4.42
N HIS A 12 -9.36 -10.92 -4.65
CA HIS A 12 -8.36 -10.61 -5.66
C HIS A 12 -6.95 -10.67 -5.06
N SER A 13 -5.99 -11.14 -5.86
CA SER A 13 -4.59 -11.21 -5.48
C SER A 13 -3.66 -11.03 -6.66
N TYR A 14 -2.42 -10.62 -6.39
CA TYR A 14 -1.31 -10.71 -7.34
C TYR A 14 -0.14 -11.48 -6.72
N ARG A 15 0.66 -12.09 -7.59
CA ARG A 15 1.89 -12.80 -7.23
C ARG A 15 3.01 -12.36 -8.14
N ILE A 16 4.18 -12.08 -7.57
CA ILE A 16 5.41 -11.89 -8.32
C ILE A 16 6.31 -13.08 -8.05
N ILE A 17 6.61 -13.81 -9.12
CA ILE A 17 7.35 -15.07 -9.09
C ILE A 17 8.71 -14.79 -9.74
N PRO A 18 9.81 -14.77 -8.97
CA PRO A 18 11.15 -14.63 -9.53
C PRO A 18 11.64 -15.93 -10.16
N ASP A 19 12.64 -15.82 -11.04
CA ASP A 19 13.46 -16.95 -11.49
C ASP A 19 14.21 -17.58 -10.31
N ARG A 20 14.77 -16.74 -9.42
CA ARG A 20 15.40 -17.16 -8.17
C ARG A 20 15.01 -16.23 -7.03
N GLY A 21 14.56 -16.79 -5.92
CA GLY A 21 14.29 -16.04 -4.69
C GLY A 21 12.92 -16.33 -4.09
N SER A 22 12.50 -15.47 -3.15
CA SER A 22 11.22 -15.60 -2.46
C SER A 22 10.06 -15.10 -3.33
N TRP A 23 8.90 -15.76 -3.28
CA TRP A 23 7.72 -15.24 -3.95
C TRP A 23 7.16 -14.06 -3.17
N PHE A 24 6.65 -13.07 -3.89
CA PHE A 24 5.85 -12.00 -3.31
C PHE A 24 4.38 -12.25 -3.64
N GLU A 25 3.50 -12.19 -2.66
CA GLU A 25 2.05 -12.29 -2.87
C GLU A 25 1.33 -11.23 -2.04
N ALA A 26 0.34 -10.56 -2.64
CA ALA A 26 -0.62 -9.74 -1.93
C ALA A 26 -2.04 -10.16 -2.29
N GLN A 27 -2.92 -10.22 -1.29
CA GLN A 27 -4.29 -10.70 -1.43
C GLN A 27 -5.23 -9.96 -0.49
N PHE A 28 -6.41 -9.59 -1.01
CA PHE A 28 -7.51 -9.10 -0.18
C PHE A 28 -8.10 -10.22 0.67
N ASP A 29 -8.44 -9.90 1.92
CA ASP A 29 -9.24 -10.77 2.77
C ASP A 29 -10.75 -10.47 2.64
N THR A 30 -11.55 -11.16 3.45
CA THR A 30 -13.00 -10.98 3.46
C THR A 30 -13.46 -9.61 3.97
N ASN A 31 -12.59 -8.88 4.67
CA ASN A 31 -12.84 -7.54 5.19
C ASN A 31 -12.28 -6.46 4.26
N ASP A 32 -11.85 -6.82 3.04
CA ASP A 32 -11.19 -5.94 2.07
C ASP A 32 -9.91 -5.28 2.62
N LEU A 33 -9.21 -5.98 3.51
CA LEU A 33 -7.85 -5.61 3.91
C LEU A 33 -6.84 -6.32 3.00
N LEU A 34 -5.87 -5.57 2.48
CA LEU A 34 -4.84 -6.09 1.60
C LEU A 34 -3.64 -6.56 2.41
N TYR A 35 -3.43 -7.88 2.42
CA TYR A 35 -2.35 -8.53 3.15
C TYR A 35 -1.24 -8.99 2.23
N VAL A 36 0.00 -8.92 2.73
CA VAL A 36 1.20 -9.45 2.11
C VAL A 36 1.55 -10.82 2.69
N TYR A 37 1.95 -11.74 1.81
CA TYR A 37 2.35 -13.10 2.12
C TYR A 37 3.72 -13.38 1.49
N LEU A 38 4.75 -13.55 2.34
CA LEU A 38 6.12 -13.81 1.88
C LEU A 38 6.58 -15.27 2.10
N ASP A 39 5.78 -16.08 2.80
CA ASP A 39 6.01 -17.51 3.02
C ASP A 39 4.76 -18.29 2.62
N ARG A 40 4.83 -18.97 1.47
CA ARG A 40 3.73 -19.77 0.92
C ARG A 40 3.28 -20.90 1.86
N LYS A 41 4.20 -21.47 2.65
CA LYS A 41 3.89 -22.57 3.58
C LYS A 41 3.28 -22.05 4.89
N LYS A 42 3.49 -20.78 5.23
CA LYS A 42 3.07 -20.20 6.50
C LYS A 42 2.26 -18.92 6.29
N ARG A 43 1.13 -19.03 5.58
CA ARG A 43 0.21 -17.91 5.28
C ARG A 43 -0.30 -17.14 6.51
N ARG A 44 -0.24 -17.73 7.72
CA ARG A 44 -0.57 -17.03 8.98
C ARG A 44 0.39 -15.88 9.32
N ARG A 45 1.58 -15.83 8.70
CA ARG A 45 2.61 -14.79 8.89
C ARG A 45 2.39 -13.59 7.96
N LYS A 46 1.12 -13.20 7.81
CA LYS A 46 0.71 -12.06 6.98
C LYS A 46 0.77 -10.75 7.76
N PHE A 47 0.96 -9.65 7.04
CA PHE A 47 0.93 -8.27 7.53
C PHE A 47 0.30 -7.38 6.46
N LEU A 48 -0.10 -6.16 6.79
CA LEU A 48 -0.78 -5.28 5.85
C LEU A 48 0.18 -4.75 4.78
N ILE A 49 -0.35 -4.48 3.60
CA ILE A 49 0.45 -3.90 2.50
C ILE A 49 1.02 -2.53 2.87
N THR A 50 0.32 -1.75 3.69
CA THR A 50 0.77 -0.46 4.20
C THR A 50 1.99 -0.63 5.13
N THR A 51 2.03 -1.68 5.94
CA THR A 51 3.17 -2.04 6.79
C THR A 51 4.41 -2.27 5.93
N LEU A 52 4.25 -2.93 4.77
CA LEU A 52 5.32 -3.10 3.81
C LEU A 52 5.81 -1.77 3.28
N PHE A 53 4.92 -0.91 2.77
CA PHE A 53 5.34 0.36 2.17
C PHE A 53 6.04 1.29 3.16
N ARG A 54 5.63 1.31 4.43
CA ARG A 54 6.39 1.98 5.50
C ARG A 54 7.80 1.38 5.63
N ALA A 55 7.87 0.06 5.71
CA ALA A 55 9.12 -0.65 5.86
C ALA A 55 10.04 -0.54 4.64
N LEU A 56 9.57 -0.13 3.46
CA LEU A 56 10.40 0.09 2.28
C LEU A 56 11.13 1.44 2.28
N GLY A 57 10.88 2.32 3.26
CA GLY A 57 11.57 3.62 3.39
C GLY A 57 13.10 3.50 3.45
N PHE A 58 13.65 2.37 3.91
CA PHE A 58 15.10 2.19 3.97
C PHE A 58 15.76 2.02 2.59
N LEU A 59 14.98 1.83 1.52
CA LEU A 59 15.50 1.86 0.16
C LEU A 59 15.81 3.32 -0.18
N LYS A 60 16.89 3.84 0.43
CA LYS A 60 17.31 5.25 0.47
C LYS A 60 17.78 5.82 -0.88
N GLU A 61 17.27 5.30 -1.99
CA GLU A 61 17.59 5.81 -3.32
C GLU A 61 16.80 7.11 -3.63
N ASP A 62 15.68 7.35 -2.93
CA ASP A 62 14.77 8.48 -3.16
C ASP A 62 14.60 9.44 -1.95
N GLY A 63 15.25 9.16 -0.81
CA GLY A 63 15.07 9.94 0.43
C GLY A 63 13.80 9.63 1.23
N SER A 64 13.07 8.56 0.87
CA SER A 64 11.85 8.08 1.55
C SER A 64 12.08 7.76 3.03
N LYS A 65 11.06 8.04 3.85
CA LYS A 65 11.05 7.84 5.31
C LYS A 65 9.99 6.83 5.76
N GLY A 66 9.17 6.31 4.85
CA GLY A 66 8.12 5.35 5.15
C GLY A 66 6.95 5.98 5.93
N THR A 67 6.58 7.21 5.59
CA THR A 67 5.51 7.98 6.26
C THR A 67 4.13 7.69 5.67
N ASP A 68 3.08 8.01 6.40
CA ASP A 68 1.69 7.96 5.90
C ASP A 68 1.53 8.80 4.64
N GLN A 69 2.11 10.00 4.63
CA GLN A 69 2.07 10.90 3.50
C GLN A 69 2.66 10.27 2.23
N GLU A 70 3.81 9.59 2.32
CA GLU A 70 4.42 8.92 1.16
C GLU A 70 3.55 7.76 0.63
N ILE A 71 2.82 7.06 1.50
CA ILE A 71 1.87 6.03 1.08
C ILE A 71 0.67 6.67 0.38
N LEU A 72 0.15 7.77 0.92
CA LEU A 72 -0.95 8.49 0.29
C LEU A 72 -0.56 9.00 -1.09
N GLU A 73 0.60 9.66 -1.23
CA GLU A 73 1.14 10.14 -2.50
C GLU A 73 1.40 9.01 -3.50
N MET A 74 1.62 7.78 -3.03
CA MET A 74 1.78 6.61 -3.90
C MET A 74 0.46 6.19 -4.56
N PHE A 75 -0.67 6.35 -3.87
CA PHE A 75 -1.97 5.79 -4.29
C PHE A 75 -3.05 6.83 -4.61
N TYR A 76 -2.87 8.07 -4.17
CA TYR A 76 -3.84 9.15 -4.29
C TYR A 76 -3.14 10.46 -4.67
N ASP A 77 -3.89 11.33 -5.34
CA ASP A 77 -3.50 12.73 -5.52
C ASP A 77 -3.92 13.53 -4.29
N ILE A 78 -2.96 14.16 -3.60
CA ILE A 78 -3.23 15.03 -2.46
C ILE A 78 -3.59 16.42 -2.97
N GLU A 79 -4.81 16.88 -2.67
CA GLU A 79 -5.30 18.21 -3.02
C GLU A 79 -5.38 19.11 -1.77
N GLU A 80 -4.90 20.35 -1.89
CA GLU A 80 -5.15 21.40 -0.89
C GLU A 80 -6.38 22.21 -1.29
N LEU A 81 -7.43 22.18 -0.45
CA LEU A 81 -8.69 22.87 -0.71
C LEU A 81 -9.03 23.86 0.41
N THR A 82 -9.69 24.95 0.04
CA THR A 82 -10.39 25.79 1.03
C THR A 82 -11.65 25.08 1.52
N LEU A 83 -12.11 25.37 2.75
CA LEU A 83 -13.33 24.76 3.28
C LEU A 83 -14.56 25.01 2.39
N ARG A 84 -14.62 26.18 1.73
CA ARG A 84 -15.69 26.53 0.78
C ARG A 84 -15.61 25.69 -0.49
N ALA A 85 -14.39 25.49 -1.03
CA ALA A 85 -14.20 24.65 -2.21
C ALA A 85 -14.56 23.19 -1.91
N ALA A 86 -14.11 22.66 -0.78
CA ALA A 86 -14.44 21.30 -0.35
C ALA A 86 -15.96 21.11 -0.13
N GLY A 87 -16.64 22.10 0.46
CA GLY A 87 -18.10 22.04 0.67
C GLY A 87 -18.96 22.16 -0.59
N ASN A 88 -18.37 22.62 -1.70
CA ASN A 88 -19.03 22.75 -3.00
C ASN A 88 -18.77 21.56 -3.93
N ARG A 89 -17.92 20.60 -3.54
CA ARG A 89 -17.66 19.38 -4.31
C ARG A 89 -18.88 18.46 -4.24
N ASP A 90 -19.33 17.96 -5.39
CA ASP A 90 -20.45 17.02 -5.45
C ASP A 90 -20.10 15.67 -4.78
N ASN A 91 -18.84 15.25 -4.89
CA ASN A 91 -18.29 14.04 -4.29
C ASN A 91 -17.63 14.27 -2.91
N MET A 92 -18.13 15.23 -2.12
CA MET A 92 -17.55 15.55 -0.81
C MET A 92 -17.38 14.33 0.11
N ALA A 93 -18.28 13.35 0.05
CA ALA A 93 -18.19 12.13 0.86
C ALA A 93 -17.02 11.21 0.47
N ASP A 94 -16.48 11.36 -0.74
CA ASP A 94 -15.29 10.63 -1.22
C ASP A 94 -14.00 11.40 -0.91
N LEU A 95 -14.09 12.63 -0.40
CA LEU A 95 -12.93 13.38 0.04
C LEU A 95 -12.62 13.04 1.49
N VAL A 96 -11.40 12.59 1.74
CA VAL A 96 -10.93 12.16 3.06
C VAL A 96 -9.76 13.01 3.52
N LEU A 97 -9.73 13.39 4.80
CA LEU A 97 -8.64 14.17 5.37
C LEU A 97 -7.33 13.37 5.43
N VAL A 98 -6.22 14.03 5.07
CA VAL A 98 -4.87 13.46 5.13
C VAL A 98 -4.27 13.54 6.55
N GLU A 99 -4.66 14.56 7.31
CA GLU A 99 -4.12 14.87 8.63
C GLU A 99 -5.23 15.21 9.63
N ASP A 100 -4.92 15.05 10.91
CA ASP A 100 -5.81 15.47 11.98
C ASP A 100 -5.94 17.00 11.93
N ALA A 101 -7.18 17.49 11.91
CA ALA A 101 -7.46 18.89 12.18
C ALA A 101 -7.49 19.08 13.70
N VAL A 102 -6.56 19.88 14.21
CA VAL A 102 -6.38 20.12 15.65
C VAL A 102 -6.69 21.58 15.98
N ASN A 103 -7.34 21.80 17.12
CA ASN A 103 -7.38 23.12 17.74
C ASN A 103 -6.08 23.39 18.47
N GLU A 104 -5.24 24.28 17.92
CA GLU A 104 -3.93 24.62 18.50
C GLU A 104 -4.03 25.19 19.92
N GLU A 105 -5.12 25.88 20.26
CA GLU A 105 -5.29 26.49 21.59
C GLU A 105 -5.61 25.44 22.66
N GLU A 106 -6.43 24.45 22.34
CA GLU A 106 -6.88 23.42 23.29
C GLU A 106 -6.15 22.08 23.13
N ASN A 107 -5.34 21.94 22.08
CA ASN A 107 -4.73 20.70 21.63
C ASN A 107 -5.75 19.54 21.46
N VAL A 108 -6.96 19.86 21.00
CA VAL A 108 -8.06 18.91 20.80
C VAL A 108 -8.21 18.59 19.31
N ILE A 109 -8.25 17.30 18.97
CA ILE A 109 -8.52 16.85 17.60
C ILE A 109 -10.01 17.07 17.30
N VAL A 110 -10.31 17.96 16.35
CA VAL A 110 -11.68 18.27 15.94
C VAL A 110 -12.15 17.43 14.75
N ALA A 111 -11.22 16.99 13.90
CA ALA A 111 -11.48 16.01 12.85
C ALA A 111 -10.26 15.11 12.70
N ARG A 112 -10.48 13.81 12.56
CA ARG A 112 -9.39 12.84 12.42
C ARG A 112 -9.00 12.66 10.96
N ALA A 113 -7.71 12.40 10.72
CA ALA A 113 -7.21 11.86 9.47
C ALA A 113 -7.97 10.58 9.11
N PHE A 114 -8.07 10.31 7.81
CA PHE A 114 -8.72 9.11 7.28
C PHE A 114 -10.23 9.00 7.56
N GLU A 115 -10.87 10.12 7.92
CA GLU A 115 -12.32 10.25 7.99
C GLU A 115 -12.85 11.04 6.78
N PRO A 116 -13.96 10.59 6.17
CA PRO A 116 -14.65 11.32 5.11
C PRO A 116 -15.11 12.71 5.53
N LEU A 117 -15.09 13.64 4.58
CA LEU A 117 -15.65 14.96 4.79
C LEU A 117 -17.17 14.92 4.87
N SER A 118 -17.70 15.75 5.76
CA SER A 118 -19.11 16.03 5.85
C SER A 118 -19.31 17.51 6.15
N ARG A 119 -20.53 18.02 5.94
CA ARG A 119 -20.88 19.39 6.33
C ARG A 119 -20.68 19.65 7.82
N ALA A 120 -20.82 18.62 8.66
CA ALA A 120 -20.57 18.72 10.09
C ALA A 120 -19.07 18.85 10.39
N VAL A 121 -18.24 18.00 9.77
CA VAL A 121 -16.78 18.05 9.89
C VAL A 121 -16.23 19.39 9.41
N LEU A 122 -16.67 19.89 8.24
CA LEU A 122 -16.24 21.19 7.72
C LEU A 122 -16.60 22.35 8.66
N LYS A 123 -17.76 22.30 9.32
CA LYS A 123 -18.15 23.31 10.33
C LYS A 123 -17.27 23.24 11.58
N GLN A 124 -16.92 22.04 12.04
CA GLN A 124 -16.01 21.85 13.18
C GLN A 124 -14.62 22.40 12.86
N ILE A 125 -14.09 22.09 11.68
CA ILE A 125 -12.80 22.61 11.21
C ILE A 125 -12.84 24.14 11.07
N ALA A 126 -13.93 24.69 10.53
CA ALA A 126 -14.11 26.14 10.40
C ALA A 126 -14.12 26.85 11.77
N ALA A 127 -14.72 26.24 12.80
CA ALA A 127 -14.81 26.80 14.14
C ALA A 127 -13.45 26.99 14.81
N VAL A 128 -12.46 26.19 14.40
CA VAL A 128 -11.08 26.23 14.90
C VAL A 128 -10.20 27.22 14.11
N GLY A 129 -10.75 27.87 13.08
CA GLY A 129 -10.03 28.87 12.29
C GLY A 129 -9.12 28.29 11.20
N VAL A 130 -9.14 26.97 10.98
CA VAL A 130 -8.43 26.31 9.87
C VAL A 130 -9.10 26.71 8.55
N LYS A 131 -8.33 27.32 7.63
CA LYS A 131 -8.87 27.85 6.36
C LYS A 131 -8.74 26.89 5.19
N LYS A 132 -7.75 26.02 5.24
CA LYS A 132 -7.39 25.08 4.19
C LYS A 132 -7.18 23.70 4.78
N ILE A 133 -7.51 22.68 4.01
CA ILE A 133 -7.39 21.28 4.38
C ILE A 133 -6.72 20.52 3.23
N ARG A 134 -5.94 19.50 3.57
CA ARG A 134 -5.40 18.54 2.60
C ARG A 134 -6.30 17.31 2.58
N VAL A 135 -6.73 16.94 1.38
CA VAL A 135 -7.65 15.83 1.16
C VAL A 135 -7.14 14.91 0.06
N VAL A 136 -7.63 13.67 0.09
CA VAL A 136 -7.49 12.70 -1.00
C VAL A 136 -8.88 12.25 -1.43
N ASP A 137 -9.04 11.98 -2.73
CA ASP A 137 -10.27 11.41 -3.30
C ASP A 137 -10.19 9.88 -3.30
N ILE A 138 -11.03 9.23 -2.48
CA ILE A 138 -11.03 7.77 -2.33
C ILE A 138 -11.80 7.04 -3.42
N SER A 139 -12.46 7.73 -4.35
CA SER A 139 -13.22 7.08 -5.44
C SER A 139 -12.33 6.23 -6.36
N VAL A 140 -11.02 6.49 -6.39
CA VAL A 140 -10.05 5.74 -7.20
C VAL A 140 -9.88 4.28 -6.78
N ASP A 141 -10.11 3.98 -5.50
CA ASP A 141 -9.92 2.65 -4.93
C ASP A 141 -10.98 2.28 -3.88
N GLU A 142 -12.08 3.03 -3.79
CA GLU A 142 -13.12 2.89 -2.76
C GLU A 142 -12.56 2.98 -1.31
N GLY A 143 -11.43 3.67 -1.12
CA GLY A 143 -10.79 3.86 0.19
C GLY A 143 -10.10 2.62 0.73
N LEU A 144 -9.76 1.65 -0.11
CA LEU A 144 -9.16 0.37 0.29
C LEU A 144 -7.78 0.55 0.94
N ILE A 145 -6.91 1.42 0.39
CA ILE A 145 -5.61 1.71 1.01
C ILE A 145 -5.80 2.43 2.35
N ILE A 146 -6.66 3.45 2.41
CA ILE A 146 -6.96 4.15 3.67
C ILE A 146 -7.50 3.17 4.74
N LYS A 147 -8.36 2.23 4.35
CA LYS A 147 -8.87 1.19 5.25
C LYS A 147 -7.74 0.31 5.80
N CYS A 148 -6.74 -0.01 4.98
CA CYS A 148 -5.54 -0.71 5.43
C CYS A 148 -4.73 0.16 6.40
N MET A 149 -4.51 1.44 6.10
CA MET A 149 -3.78 2.37 6.97
C MET A 149 -4.43 2.49 8.35
N LYS A 150 -5.77 2.63 8.42
CA LYS A 150 -6.54 2.69 9.68
C LYS A 150 -6.43 1.42 10.54
N LYS A 151 -6.17 0.27 9.91
CA LYS A 151 -6.03 -1.04 10.59
C LYS A 151 -4.57 -1.46 10.80
N ASP A 152 -3.62 -0.68 10.28
CA ASP A 152 -2.20 -0.95 10.40
C ASP A 152 -1.73 -0.67 11.83
N PRO A 153 -1.12 -1.64 12.53
CA PRO A 153 -0.55 -1.40 13.84
C PRO A 153 0.76 -0.58 13.80
N THR A 154 1.28 -0.24 12.61
CA THR A 154 2.55 0.45 12.46
C THR A 154 2.39 1.86 11.89
N HIS A 155 3.22 2.79 12.36
CA HIS A 155 3.18 4.22 12.03
C HIS A 155 4.53 4.79 11.55
N SER A 156 5.57 3.95 11.46
CA SER A 156 6.90 4.37 11.01
C SER A 156 7.64 3.26 10.26
N GLU A 157 8.73 3.61 9.54
CA GLU A 157 9.64 2.63 8.92
C GLU A 157 10.12 1.59 9.94
N GLU A 158 10.54 2.04 11.13
CA GLU A 158 11.11 1.16 12.15
C GLU A 158 10.09 0.16 12.67
N GLU A 159 8.86 0.61 12.94
CA GLU A 159 7.77 -0.27 13.37
C GLU A 159 7.37 -1.23 12.26
N GLY A 160 7.25 -0.76 11.02
CA GLY A 160 6.99 -1.60 9.86
C GLY A 160 8.02 -2.72 9.70
N LEU A 161 9.31 -2.37 9.80
CA LEU A 161 10.41 -3.34 9.75
C LEU A 161 10.30 -4.38 10.87
N LYS A 162 10.09 -3.93 12.12
CA LYS A 162 10.00 -4.82 13.28
C LYS A 162 8.77 -5.74 13.21
N GLU A 163 7.62 -5.24 12.74
CA GLU A 163 6.40 -6.03 12.57
C GLU A 163 6.60 -7.14 11.53
N ILE A 164 7.15 -6.80 10.35
CA ILE A 164 7.45 -7.78 9.31
C ILE A 164 8.41 -8.85 9.84
N TYR A 165 9.48 -8.47 10.54
CA TYR A 165 10.42 -9.43 11.10
C TYR A 165 9.77 -10.36 12.12
N SER A 166 8.97 -9.80 13.04
CA SER A 166 8.26 -10.56 14.08
C SER A 166 7.29 -11.60 13.48
N ARG A 167 6.61 -11.24 12.38
CA ARG A 167 5.74 -12.17 11.65
C ARG A 167 6.53 -13.30 10.99
N LEU A 168 7.64 -12.99 10.35
CA LEU A 168 8.43 -13.97 9.59
C LEU A 168 9.28 -14.88 10.50
N ARG A 169 9.75 -14.37 11.64
CA ARG A 169 10.60 -15.07 12.61
C ARG A 169 10.05 -14.96 14.03
N PRO A 170 8.90 -15.60 14.32
CA PRO A 170 8.33 -15.61 15.66
C PRO A 170 9.28 -16.39 16.59
N GLY A 171 9.99 -15.67 17.46
CA GLY A 171 10.97 -16.22 18.39
C GLY A 171 12.27 -15.43 18.46
N ASP A 172 12.66 -14.75 17.38
CA ASP A 172 13.85 -13.90 17.36
C ASP A 172 13.47 -12.44 17.69
N PRO A 173 14.21 -11.74 18.56
CA PRO A 173 13.93 -10.34 18.86
C PRO A 173 14.16 -9.43 17.63
N PRO A 174 13.18 -8.59 17.24
CA PRO A 174 13.30 -7.72 16.08
C PRO A 174 14.17 -6.49 16.42
N THR A 175 15.17 -6.21 15.59
CA THR A 175 15.94 -4.95 15.59
C THR A 175 15.83 -4.29 14.21
N VAL A 176 15.98 -2.97 14.12
CA VAL A 176 15.90 -2.28 12.82
C VAL A 176 16.93 -2.85 11.84
N ALA A 177 18.14 -3.13 12.31
CA ALA A 177 19.22 -3.68 11.48
C ALA A 177 18.90 -5.10 10.96
N ASN A 178 18.47 -6.03 11.82
CA ASN A 178 18.18 -7.40 11.38
C ASN A 178 16.93 -7.47 10.49
N SER A 179 15.95 -6.61 10.75
CA SER A 179 14.69 -6.51 10.01
C SER A 179 14.94 -5.99 8.61
N ARG A 180 15.72 -4.90 8.50
CA ARG A 180 16.17 -4.35 7.24
C ARG A 180 16.99 -5.35 6.44
N ALA A 181 17.95 -6.02 7.09
CA ALA A 181 18.79 -7.03 6.43
C ALA A 181 17.95 -8.21 5.90
N LEU A 182 16.94 -8.66 6.67
CA LEU A 182 16.03 -9.71 6.23
C LEU A 182 15.26 -9.28 4.98
N LEU A 183 14.62 -8.12 5.00
CA LEU A 183 13.80 -7.64 3.88
C LEU A 183 14.65 -7.36 2.63
N LYS A 184 15.83 -6.73 2.82
CA LYS A 184 16.82 -6.54 1.74
C LYS A 184 17.22 -7.87 1.09
N ARG A 185 17.54 -8.87 1.90
CA ARG A 185 17.94 -10.19 1.40
C ARG A 185 16.81 -10.93 0.67
N LEU A 186 15.55 -10.67 1.02
CA LEU A 186 14.41 -11.34 0.41
C LEU A 186 14.14 -10.88 -1.02
N PHE A 187 14.28 -9.58 -1.32
CA PHE A 187 13.81 -9.00 -2.59
C PHE A 187 14.79 -8.07 -3.29
N PHE A 188 15.76 -7.50 -2.56
CA PHE A 188 16.59 -6.37 -2.99
C PHE A 188 18.09 -6.71 -3.01
N ASP A 189 18.43 -8.01 -2.99
CA ASP A 189 19.80 -8.52 -3.07
C ASP A 189 19.97 -9.33 -4.37
N PRO A 190 20.72 -8.83 -5.37
CA PRO A 190 20.93 -9.53 -6.65
C PRO A 190 21.55 -10.92 -6.52
N LYS A 191 22.25 -11.21 -5.42
CA LYS A 191 22.81 -12.55 -5.16
C LYS A 191 21.75 -13.56 -4.70
N ARG A 192 20.61 -13.08 -4.19
CA ARG A 192 19.55 -13.90 -3.58
C ARG A 192 18.24 -13.84 -4.35
N TYR A 193 18.03 -12.77 -5.10
CA TYR A 193 16.83 -12.51 -5.85
C TYR A 193 17.16 -12.17 -7.31
N ASP A 194 16.41 -12.76 -8.24
CA ASP A 194 16.55 -12.53 -9.67
C ASP A 194 15.19 -12.76 -10.34
N LEU A 195 14.61 -11.74 -10.96
CA LEU A 195 13.43 -11.83 -11.81
C LEU A 195 13.73 -12.52 -13.15
N GLY A 196 15.00 -12.53 -13.56
CA GLY A 196 15.39 -12.80 -14.93
C GLY A 196 14.97 -11.68 -15.89
N ARG A 197 15.58 -11.65 -17.08
CA ARG A 197 15.26 -10.64 -18.11
C ARG A 197 13.81 -10.74 -18.58
N VAL A 198 13.32 -11.97 -18.75
CA VAL A 198 11.94 -12.23 -19.16
C VAL A 198 10.95 -11.84 -18.06
N GLY A 199 11.27 -12.11 -16.79
CA GLY A 199 10.40 -11.72 -15.67
C GLY A 199 10.29 -10.21 -15.52
N ARG A 200 11.42 -9.49 -15.56
CA ARG A 200 11.46 -8.02 -15.59
C ARG A 200 10.63 -7.45 -16.75
N TYR A 201 10.86 -7.95 -17.97
CA TYR A 201 10.08 -7.54 -19.15
C TYR A 201 8.57 -7.76 -18.97
N LYS A 202 8.16 -8.93 -18.48
CA LYS A 202 6.75 -9.27 -18.26
C LYS A 202 6.09 -8.35 -17.22
N ILE A 203 6.77 -8.04 -16.12
CA ILE A 203 6.27 -7.15 -15.08
C ILE A 203 6.07 -5.74 -15.65
N CYS A 204 7.09 -5.19 -16.31
CA CYS A 204 7.02 -3.88 -16.96
C CYS A 204 5.89 -3.83 -18.01
N GLN A 205 5.76 -4.86 -18.84
CA GLN A 205 4.68 -4.97 -19.83
C GLN A 205 3.29 -5.02 -19.19
N LYS A 206 3.11 -5.80 -18.12
CA LYS A 206 1.81 -5.97 -17.45
C LYS A 206 1.38 -4.70 -16.71
N LEU A 207 2.33 -4.03 -16.06
CA LEU A 207 2.09 -2.85 -15.23
C LEU A 207 2.15 -1.53 -16.02
N GLY A 208 2.65 -1.56 -17.25
CA GLY A 208 2.62 -0.42 -18.16
C GLY A 208 3.69 0.64 -17.86
N PHE A 209 4.84 0.25 -17.31
CA PHE A 209 5.98 1.14 -17.11
C PHE A 209 7.28 0.49 -17.60
N GLN A 210 8.32 1.30 -17.81
CA GLN A 210 9.66 0.83 -18.14
C GLN A 210 10.60 1.07 -16.97
N ASP A 211 11.42 0.07 -16.64
CA ASP A 211 12.51 0.20 -15.69
C ASP A 211 13.77 0.66 -16.46
N PRO A 212 14.24 1.91 -16.26
CA PRO A 212 15.41 2.42 -16.98
C PRO A 212 16.69 1.64 -16.67
N ASP A 213 16.76 1.00 -15.50
CA ASP A 213 17.96 0.30 -15.03
C ASP A 213 17.96 -1.20 -15.37
N ASP A 214 16.88 -1.71 -15.99
CA ASP A 214 16.64 -3.14 -16.26
C ASP A 214 16.98 -4.02 -15.04
N SER A 215 16.55 -3.56 -13.87
CA SER A 215 16.92 -4.15 -12.58
C SER A 215 16.37 -5.56 -12.47
N ARG A 216 17.23 -6.53 -12.13
CA ARG A 216 16.78 -7.92 -11.95
C ARG A 216 16.28 -8.22 -10.54
N VAL A 217 16.29 -7.24 -9.64
CA VAL A 217 15.66 -7.33 -8.31
C VAL A 217 14.33 -6.61 -8.31
N LEU A 218 13.47 -6.83 -7.31
CA LEU A 218 12.26 -6.02 -7.16
C LEU A 218 12.64 -4.58 -6.81
N THR A 219 11.80 -3.65 -7.23
CA THR A 219 11.87 -2.24 -6.88
C THR A 219 10.64 -1.83 -6.08
N LYS A 220 10.70 -0.66 -5.43
CA LYS A 220 9.53 -0.06 -4.76
C LYS A 220 8.41 0.22 -5.78
N GLN A 221 8.77 0.66 -6.99
CA GLN A 221 7.85 0.93 -8.08
C GLN A 221 7.11 -0.33 -8.55
N ASP A 222 7.79 -1.47 -8.66
CA ASP A 222 7.16 -2.76 -9.00
C ASP A 222 6.00 -3.08 -8.06
N LEU A 223 6.23 -2.91 -6.77
CA LEU A 223 5.26 -3.24 -5.72
C LEU A 223 4.12 -2.22 -5.68
N ALA A 224 4.42 -0.94 -5.88
CA ALA A 224 3.43 0.13 -5.96
C ALA A 224 2.49 -0.08 -7.16
N GLU A 225 3.03 -0.29 -8.36
CA GLU A 225 2.22 -0.45 -9.57
C GLU A 225 1.48 -1.79 -9.62
N ALA A 226 2.06 -2.87 -9.09
CA ALA A 226 1.33 -4.13 -8.91
C ALA A 226 0.14 -3.97 -7.94
N THR A 227 0.33 -3.19 -6.86
CA THR A 227 -0.75 -2.88 -5.92
C THR A 227 -1.81 -2.01 -6.58
N ARG A 228 -1.42 -0.97 -7.34
CA ARG A 228 -2.34 -0.11 -8.10
C ARG A 228 -3.18 -0.91 -9.09
N TYR A 229 -2.55 -1.85 -9.82
CA TYR A 229 -3.27 -2.74 -10.73
C TYR A 229 -4.27 -3.64 -9.99
N LEU A 230 -3.91 -4.14 -8.82
CA LEU A 230 -4.80 -4.95 -8.00
C LEU A 230 -5.99 -4.15 -7.44
N LEU A 231 -5.78 -2.89 -7.03
CA LEU A 231 -6.85 -1.99 -6.62
C LEU A 231 -7.84 -1.76 -7.77
N LYS A 232 -7.31 -1.46 -8.98
CA LYS A 232 -8.12 -1.33 -10.19
C LYS A 232 -8.92 -2.60 -10.50
N LEU A 233 -8.30 -3.78 -10.37
CA LEU A 233 -8.96 -5.07 -10.53
C LEU A 233 -10.12 -5.27 -9.56
N LYS A 234 -9.95 -4.81 -8.31
CA LYS A 234 -10.95 -4.91 -7.26
C LYS A 234 -12.14 -3.99 -7.51
N THR A 235 -11.93 -2.80 -8.05
CA THR A 235 -13.00 -1.84 -8.43
C THR A 235 -13.63 -2.15 -9.80
N GLY A 236 -13.29 -3.29 -10.41
CA GLY A 236 -13.89 -3.78 -11.65
C GLY A 236 -13.17 -3.36 -12.93
N GLY A 237 -12.03 -2.67 -12.83
CA GLY A 237 -11.19 -2.32 -13.97
C GLY A 237 -10.03 -3.29 -14.21
N GLY A 238 -9.62 -3.49 -15.46
CA GLY A 238 -8.46 -4.35 -15.79
C GLY A 238 -8.83 -5.81 -16.05
N VAL A 239 -7.82 -6.66 -16.23
CA VAL A 239 -8.00 -8.02 -16.76
C VAL A 239 -7.21 -9.02 -15.92
N LEU A 240 -7.91 -10.09 -15.51
CA LEU A 240 -7.29 -11.24 -14.84
C LEU A 240 -6.34 -11.95 -15.77
N ASP A 241 -5.16 -12.30 -15.25
CA ASP A 241 -4.25 -13.15 -15.98
C ASP A 241 -4.83 -14.56 -16.13
N ASP A 242 -4.75 -15.07 -17.36
CA ASP A 242 -4.97 -16.48 -17.64
C ASP A 242 -3.64 -17.23 -17.41
N ILE A 243 -3.60 -18.02 -16.34
CA ILE A 243 -2.41 -18.77 -15.92
C ILE A 243 -2.10 -19.89 -16.94
N ASP A 244 -3.10 -20.38 -17.66
CA ASP A 244 -2.94 -21.45 -18.65
C ASP A 244 -2.56 -20.93 -20.04
N HIS A 245 -2.63 -19.61 -20.25
CA HIS A 245 -2.17 -18.99 -21.48
C HIS A 245 -0.65 -19.23 -21.69
N LEU A 246 -0.27 -19.63 -22.91
CA LEU A 246 1.12 -20.01 -23.25
C LEU A 246 2.15 -18.92 -22.95
N GLY A 247 1.76 -17.65 -23.06
CA GLY A 247 2.61 -16.50 -22.69
C GLY A 247 2.95 -16.44 -21.19
N SER A 248 2.09 -16.98 -20.33
CA SER A 248 2.29 -17.07 -18.87
C SER A 248 3.19 -18.24 -18.48
N ARG A 249 3.26 -19.29 -19.31
CA ARG A 249 4.06 -20.50 -19.12
C ARG A 249 5.46 -20.36 -19.73
N ARG A 250 6.39 -19.71 -19.02
CA ARG A 250 7.83 -19.79 -19.27
C ARG A 250 8.58 -19.67 -17.96
#